data_AF-A0A182FVV6-F1
#
_entry.id   AF-A0A182FVV6-F1
#
_cell.length_a   1.000
_cell.length_b   1.000
_cell.length_c   1.000
_cell.angle_alpha   90.00
_cell.angle_beta   90.00
_cell.angle_gamma   90.00
#
_symmetry.space_group_name_H-M   'P 1'
#
loop_
_entity.id
_entity.type
_entity.pdbx_description
1 polymer ?
#
loop_
_entity_poly.entity_id
_entity_poly.type
_entity_poly.pdbx_seq_one_letter_code
_entity_poly.pdbx_strand_id
1 'polypeptide(L)'
;MNNAAFIEDWNSIVPFKIKAADLEAPTEHFLFKCVLNIFKLMHYDVSSYENMFSEPIDKLTMRRVEFVARINYIYQLCSDSKQTSFFYVDLVKPTAKKVKHLLKILLNYLFYINMVKETVLEKANSCTERYFELKAKLNQEQIIKEANKVKVSNMNRDIDKMKNRLPMINQEIEELHETQKSLRKKLSLFEAKDHELGEKVIRLKMHQLHLSDKKITDDEAVALIEKNESLEQEMGVLTEKEKQLQETNIIHVESINQIRPSVGQIEKLLQTEFDGSYIALRAELEEMTMEYDKTQGKRANLECISEGLAQTCEKIEEYIAEKRNELTVRNKVLGKSERKELGYVNRRAFF
;
A
#
# COMPACT_ATOMS: atom_id res chain seq x y z
N MET A 1 124.87 4.90 3.20
CA MET A 1 124.52 4.31 4.51
C MET A 1 125.79 3.89 5.26
N ASN A 2 126.04 4.50 6.43
CA ASN A 2 127.13 4.13 7.35
C ASN A 2 126.93 2.68 7.83
N ASN A 3 128.00 1.94 8.16
CA ASN A 3 127.92 0.54 8.57
C ASN A 3 127.11 0.36 9.87
N ALA A 4 127.15 1.32 10.79
CA ALA A 4 126.35 1.29 12.01
C ALA A 4 124.84 1.36 11.72
N ALA A 5 124.41 2.32 10.91
CA ALA A 5 123.00 2.46 10.49
C ALA A 5 122.50 1.21 9.76
N PHE A 6 123.31 0.66 8.84
CA PHE A 6 122.94 -0.58 8.13
C PHE A 6 122.73 -1.77 9.08
N ILE A 7 123.57 -1.92 10.11
CA ILE A 7 123.45 -3.00 11.09
C ILE A 7 122.18 -2.80 11.94
N GLU A 8 121.88 -1.58 12.33
CA GLU A 8 120.67 -1.22 13.07
C GLU A 8 119.41 -1.53 12.24
N ASP A 9 119.35 -1.04 10.99
CA ASP A 9 118.25 -1.29 10.07
C ASP A 9 118.06 -2.79 9.83
N TRP A 10 119.14 -3.52 9.57
CA TRP A 10 119.11 -4.97 9.42
C TRP A 10 118.54 -5.65 10.68
N ASN A 11 119.10 -5.32 11.84
CA ASN A 11 118.72 -5.94 13.11
C ASN A 11 117.32 -5.53 13.58
N SER A 12 116.71 -4.48 13.03
CA SER A 12 115.32 -4.12 13.33
C SER A 12 114.30 -5.07 12.69
N ILE A 13 114.61 -5.61 11.50
CA ILE A 13 113.64 -6.35 10.66
C ILE A 13 114.03 -7.80 10.44
N VAL A 14 115.33 -8.10 10.29
CA VAL A 14 115.79 -9.44 10.00
C VAL A 14 115.98 -10.24 11.30
N PRO A 15 115.45 -11.47 11.41
CA PRO A 15 115.60 -12.30 12.61
C PRO A 15 117.06 -12.66 12.91
N PHE A 16 117.84 -12.98 11.87
CA PHE A 16 119.27 -13.27 12.01
C PHE A 16 120.06 -11.98 12.25
N LYS A 17 120.54 -11.78 13.47
CA LYS A 17 121.26 -10.56 13.85
C LYS A 17 122.71 -10.59 13.40
N ILE A 18 123.20 -9.44 12.93
CA ILE A 18 124.57 -9.27 12.43
C ILE A 18 125.35 -8.28 13.31
N LYS A 19 126.68 -8.45 13.38
CA LYS A 19 127.61 -7.55 14.05
C LYS A 19 128.62 -6.97 13.05
N ALA A 20 129.33 -5.91 13.44
CA ALA A 20 130.34 -5.28 12.59
C ALA A 20 131.46 -6.26 12.17
N ALA A 21 131.93 -7.08 13.10
CA ALA A 21 132.97 -8.09 12.85
C ALA A 21 132.57 -9.10 11.77
N ASP A 22 131.29 -9.52 11.74
CA ASP A 22 130.77 -10.46 10.75
C ASP A 22 130.80 -9.89 9.32
N LEU A 23 130.70 -8.56 9.18
CA LEU A 23 130.77 -7.87 7.89
C LEU A 23 132.21 -7.54 7.47
N GLU A 24 133.14 -7.46 8.42
CA GLU A 24 134.57 -7.21 8.15
C GLU A 24 135.29 -8.48 7.68
N ALA A 25 134.93 -9.63 8.24
CA ALA A 25 135.45 -10.94 7.86
C ALA A 25 134.29 -11.94 7.65
N PRO A 26 133.49 -11.78 6.59
CA PRO A 26 132.34 -12.65 6.36
C PRO A 26 132.76 -14.10 6.12
N THR A 27 131.98 -15.03 6.65
CA THR A 27 132.10 -16.46 6.36
C THR A 27 131.01 -16.91 5.39
N GLU A 28 131.21 -18.03 4.72
CA GLU A 28 130.19 -18.62 3.84
C GLU A 28 128.87 -18.84 4.60
N HIS A 29 128.96 -19.42 5.80
CA HIS A 29 127.78 -19.70 6.63
C HIS A 29 127.04 -18.43 7.06
N PHE A 30 127.78 -17.36 7.39
CA PHE A 30 127.21 -16.07 7.70
C PHE A 30 126.43 -15.50 6.50
N LEU A 31 127.05 -15.47 5.32
CA LEU A 31 126.41 -14.95 4.11
C LEU A 31 125.18 -15.76 3.74
N PHE A 32 125.29 -17.10 3.79
CA PHE A 32 124.17 -18.00 3.56
C PHE A 32 122.98 -17.68 4.48
N LYS A 33 123.21 -17.58 5.80
CA LYS A 33 122.13 -17.28 6.76
C LYS A 33 121.52 -15.91 6.50
N CYS A 34 122.33 -14.90 6.19
CA CYS A 34 121.84 -13.56 5.88
C CYS A 34 120.89 -13.58 4.68
N VAL A 35 121.33 -14.19 3.58
CA VAL A 35 120.56 -14.22 2.33
C VAL A 35 119.31 -15.09 2.48
N LEU A 36 119.42 -16.25 3.13
CA LEU A 36 118.28 -17.14 3.38
C LEU A 36 117.17 -16.43 4.17
N ASN A 37 117.52 -15.69 5.23
CA ASN A 37 116.55 -14.95 6.02
C ASN A 37 115.88 -13.82 5.23
N ILE A 38 116.64 -13.08 4.43
CA ILE A 38 116.07 -12.06 3.54
C ILE A 38 115.11 -12.69 2.54
N PHE A 39 115.47 -13.82 1.92
CA PHE A 39 114.61 -14.47 0.93
C PHE A 39 113.29 -14.94 1.55
N LYS A 40 113.31 -15.48 2.78
CA LYS A 40 112.10 -15.80 3.53
C LYS A 40 111.21 -14.59 3.76
N LEU A 41 111.79 -13.45 4.16
CA LEU A 41 111.06 -12.20 4.38
C LEU A 41 110.47 -11.62 3.09
N MET A 42 111.15 -11.82 1.96
CA MET A 42 110.63 -11.50 0.63
C MET A 42 109.64 -12.54 0.10
N HIS A 43 109.23 -13.52 0.91
CA HIS A 43 108.32 -14.61 0.56
C HIS A 43 108.78 -15.51 -0.61
N TYR A 44 110.10 -15.64 -0.82
CA TYR A 44 110.65 -16.64 -1.73
C TYR A 44 110.67 -18.02 -1.08
N ASP A 45 110.31 -19.06 -1.85
CA ASP A 45 110.47 -20.43 -1.39
C ASP A 45 111.96 -20.83 -1.36
N VAL A 46 112.47 -21.01 -0.14
CA VAL A 46 113.85 -21.42 0.15
C VAL A 46 113.93 -22.74 0.92
N SER A 47 112.82 -23.49 0.98
CA SER A 47 112.70 -24.74 1.73
C SER A 47 113.79 -25.75 1.33
N SER A 48 114.18 -25.73 0.05
CA SER A 48 115.24 -26.58 -0.51
C SER A 48 116.65 -26.30 0.01
N TYR A 49 116.89 -25.17 0.68
CA TYR A 49 118.22 -24.74 1.14
C TYR A 49 118.40 -24.77 2.64
N GLU A 50 117.34 -24.94 3.45
CA GLU A 50 117.41 -24.80 4.91
C GLU A 50 118.45 -25.73 5.55
N ASN A 51 118.56 -26.95 5.02
CA ASN A 51 119.45 -28.00 5.52
C ASN A 51 120.68 -28.21 4.62
N MET A 52 120.99 -27.26 3.75
CA MET A 52 122.05 -27.37 2.74
C MET A 52 123.41 -27.79 3.31
N PHE A 53 123.80 -27.26 4.47
CA PHE A 53 125.07 -27.60 5.14
C PHE A 53 125.05 -28.93 5.91
N SER A 54 123.90 -29.60 5.97
CA SER A 54 123.74 -30.93 6.57
C SER A 54 123.68 -32.04 5.52
N GLU A 55 123.70 -31.71 4.23
CA GLU A 55 123.70 -32.68 3.13
C GLU A 55 125.12 -33.26 2.88
N PRO A 56 125.23 -34.46 2.27
CA PRO A 56 126.51 -35.01 1.82
C PRO A 56 127.24 -34.04 0.88
N ILE A 57 128.58 -34.08 0.89
CA ILE A 57 129.46 -33.17 0.14
C ILE A 57 129.09 -33.08 -1.36
N ASP A 58 128.71 -34.20 -1.96
CA ASP A 58 128.34 -34.28 -3.38
C ASP A 58 127.07 -33.49 -3.70
N LYS A 59 126.09 -33.46 -2.77
CA LYS A 59 124.85 -32.67 -2.91
C LYS A 59 125.06 -31.21 -2.53
N LEU A 60 125.93 -30.94 -1.55
CA LEU A 60 126.27 -29.59 -1.11
C LEU A 60 126.77 -28.72 -2.27
N THR A 61 127.62 -29.26 -3.15
CA THR A 61 128.15 -28.51 -4.29
C THR A 61 127.04 -28.13 -5.27
N MET A 62 126.13 -29.05 -5.59
CA MET A 62 124.98 -28.78 -6.46
C MET A 62 124.06 -27.73 -5.83
N ARG A 63 123.75 -27.85 -4.55
CA ARG A 63 122.96 -26.85 -3.80
C ARG A 63 123.59 -25.47 -3.80
N ARG A 64 124.91 -25.38 -3.68
CA ARG A 64 125.64 -24.10 -3.75
C ARG A 64 125.45 -23.44 -5.11
N VAL A 65 125.58 -24.20 -6.19
CA VAL A 65 125.39 -23.67 -7.55
C VAL A 65 123.96 -23.16 -7.74
N GLU A 66 122.95 -23.95 -7.34
CA GLU A 66 121.55 -23.53 -7.40
C GLU A 66 121.28 -22.27 -6.57
N PHE A 67 121.81 -22.23 -5.34
CA PHE A 67 121.63 -21.09 -4.45
C PHE A 67 122.29 -19.84 -5.02
N VAL A 68 123.53 -19.93 -5.51
CA VAL A 68 124.24 -18.83 -6.19
C VAL A 68 123.44 -18.31 -7.39
N ALA A 69 122.88 -19.20 -8.21
CA ALA A 69 122.06 -18.81 -9.36
C ALA A 69 120.84 -17.99 -8.90
N ARG A 70 120.16 -18.41 -7.82
CA ARG A 70 119.04 -17.65 -7.25
C ARG A 70 119.47 -16.33 -6.64
N ILE A 71 120.61 -16.29 -5.94
CA ILE A 71 121.19 -15.04 -5.42
C ILE A 71 121.45 -14.08 -6.57
N ASN A 72 122.12 -14.54 -7.61
CA ASN A 72 122.45 -13.71 -8.76
C ASN A 72 121.20 -13.16 -9.45
N TYR A 73 120.19 -14.01 -9.66
CA TYR A 73 118.92 -13.59 -10.26
C TYR A 73 118.24 -12.48 -9.46
N ILE A 74 118.05 -12.69 -8.15
CA ILE A 74 117.40 -11.68 -7.28
C ILE A 74 118.27 -10.44 -7.18
N TYR A 75 119.59 -10.60 -7.04
CA TYR A 75 120.51 -9.48 -6.95
C TYR A 75 120.49 -8.58 -8.19
N GLN A 76 120.35 -9.16 -9.38
CA GLN A 76 120.16 -8.43 -10.63
C GLN A 76 118.79 -7.75 -10.73
N LEU A 77 117.73 -8.35 -10.18
CA LEU A 77 116.42 -7.71 -10.12
C LEU A 77 116.40 -6.50 -9.17
N CYS A 78 117.12 -6.59 -8.06
CA CYS A 78 117.17 -5.55 -7.03
C CYS A 78 118.16 -4.42 -7.35
N SER A 79 118.96 -4.54 -8.39
CA SER A 79 120.05 -3.62 -8.73
C SER A 79 119.77 -2.93 -10.06
N ASP A 80 119.92 -1.61 -10.11
CA ASP A 80 119.77 -0.82 -11.34
C ASP A 80 120.93 -1.04 -12.34
N SER A 81 121.99 -1.74 -11.92
CA SER A 81 123.19 -1.95 -12.72
C SER A 81 123.23 -3.35 -13.34
N LYS A 82 123.29 -3.40 -14.68
CA LYS A 82 123.54 -4.65 -15.43
C LYS A 82 124.90 -5.29 -15.14
N GLN A 83 125.78 -4.61 -14.41
CA GLN A 83 127.12 -5.10 -14.05
C GLN A 83 127.17 -5.80 -12.69
N THR A 84 126.08 -5.82 -11.92
CA THR A 84 126.07 -6.56 -10.65
C THR A 84 125.82 -8.04 -10.91
N SER A 85 126.88 -8.84 -10.77
CA SER A 85 126.82 -10.30 -10.77
C SER A 85 127.22 -10.87 -9.40
N PHE A 86 126.74 -12.06 -9.07
CA PHE A 86 127.15 -12.83 -7.91
C PHE A 86 127.56 -14.22 -8.36
N PHE A 87 128.82 -14.60 -8.08
CA PHE A 87 129.41 -15.84 -8.56
C PHE A 87 129.62 -16.84 -7.43
N TYR A 88 129.93 -18.08 -7.79
CA TYR A 88 130.18 -19.15 -6.83
C TYR A 88 131.29 -18.80 -5.82
N VAL A 89 132.34 -18.13 -6.27
CA VAL A 89 133.44 -17.68 -5.40
C VAL A 89 132.99 -16.63 -4.38
N ASP A 90 132.00 -15.79 -4.72
CA ASP A 90 131.46 -14.78 -3.81
C ASP A 90 130.70 -15.43 -2.64
N LEU A 91 130.20 -16.65 -2.81
CA LEU A 91 129.58 -17.44 -1.75
C LEU A 91 130.62 -18.18 -0.89
N VAL A 92 131.53 -18.92 -1.52
CA VAL A 92 132.47 -19.81 -0.81
C VAL A 92 133.66 -19.05 -0.21
N LYS A 93 134.06 -17.93 -0.81
CA LYS A 93 135.11 -17.03 -0.32
C LYS A 93 134.60 -15.59 -0.30
N PRO A 94 133.64 -15.29 0.59
CA PRO A 94 132.98 -14.01 0.59
C PRO A 94 133.94 -12.89 0.97
N THR A 95 133.87 -11.77 0.24
CA THR A 95 134.66 -10.56 0.55
C THR A 95 133.79 -9.52 1.23
N ALA A 96 134.35 -8.82 2.23
CA ALA A 96 133.63 -7.79 2.98
C ALA A 96 132.94 -6.75 2.08
N LYS A 97 133.61 -6.31 1.00
CA LYS A 97 133.05 -5.34 0.05
C LYS A 97 131.82 -5.88 -0.68
N LYS A 98 131.90 -7.11 -1.20
CA LYS A 98 130.82 -7.73 -1.98
C LYS A 98 129.62 -8.07 -1.10
N VAL A 99 129.86 -8.64 0.08
CA VAL A 99 128.82 -8.98 1.06
C VAL A 99 128.08 -7.74 1.52
N LYS A 100 128.79 -6.69 1.94
CA LYS A 100 128.16 -5.43 2.36
C LYS A 100 127.29 -4.83 1.24
N HIS A 101 127.76 -4.89 0.00
CA HIS A 101 127.02 -4.35 -1.13
C HIS A 101 125.76 -5.17 -1.46
N LEU A 102 125.88 -6.50 -1.54
CA LEU A 102 124.78 -7.42 -1.75
C LEU A 102 123.69 -7.25 -0.69
N LEU A 103 124.07 -7.32 0.60
CA LEU A 103 123.12 -7.24 1.69
C LEU A 103 122.41 -5.88 1.77
N LYS A 104 123.10 -4.78 1.43
CA LYS A 104 122.48 -3.45 1.33
C LYS A 104 121.43 -3.38 0.22
N ILE A 105 121.75 -3.90 -0.97
CA ILE A 105 120.81 -3.92 -2.10
C ILE A 105 119.57 -4.75 -1.75
N LEU A 106 119.79 -5.95 -1.20
CA LEU A 106 118.69 -6.83 -0.83
C LEU A 106 117.81 -6.26 0.29
N LEU A 107 118.41 -5.63 1.31
CA LEU A 107 117.66 -4.99 2.40
C LEU A 107 116.82 -3.80 1.88
N ASN A 108 117.40 -2.97 1.02
CA ASN A 108 116.66 -1.87 0.38
C ASN A 108 115.46 -2.38 -0.44
N TYR A 109 115.63 -3.48 -1.15
CA TYR A 109 114.54 -4.08 -1.92
C TYR A 109 113.45 -4.69 -1.02
N LEU A 110 113.83 -5.30 0.10
CA LEU A 110 112.87 -5.77 1.10
C LEU A 110 112.03 -4.62 1.67
N PHE A 111 112.65 -3.47 1.97
CA PHE A 111 111.93 -2.26 2.38
C PHE A 111 110.92 -1.80 1.33
N TYR A 112 111.32 -1.80 0.05
CA TYR A 112 110.43 -1.47 -1.05
C TYR A 112 109.23 -2.43 -1.14
N ILE A 113 109.46 -3.74 -1.05
CA ILE A 113 108.38 -4.75 -1.07
C ILE A 113 107.39 -4.48 0.06
N ASN A 114 107.88 -4.27 1.28
CA ASN A 114 107.01 -4.03 2.44
C ASN A 114 106.16 -2.76 2.25
N MET A 115 106.78 -1.66 1.79
CA MET A 115 106.07 -0.42 1.50
C MET A 115 104.97 -0.62 0.44
N VAL A 116 105.26 -1.33 -0.65
CA VAL A 116 104.27 -1.60 -1.72
C VAL A 116 103.13 -2.47 -1.20
N LYS A 117 103.44 -3.47 -0.37
CA LYS A 117 102.44 -4.38 0.21
C LYS A 117 101.45 -3.65 1.11
N GLU A 118 101.94 -2.78 2.00
CA GLU A 118 101.08 -2.00 2.89
C GLU A 118 100.33 -0.89 2.14
N THR A 119 100.98 -0.19 1.21
CA THR A 119 100.36 1.02 0.63
C THR A 119 99.51 0.76 -0.62
N VAL A 120 99.89 -0.19 -1.47
CA VAL A 120 99.26 -0.41 -2.77
C VAL A 120 98.32 -1.61 -2.73
N LEU A 121 98.80 -2.75 -2.24
CA LEU A 121 98.00 -3.98 -2.19
C LEU A 121 96.80 -3.84 -1.24
N GLU A 122 96.99 -3.25 -0.06
CA GLU A 122 95.89 -3.04 0.89
C GLU A 122 94.80 -2.11 0.30
N LYS A 123 95.20 -1.02 -0.35
CA LYS A 123 94.26 -0.10 -1.03
C LYS A 123 93.54 -0.79 -2.20
N ALA A 124 94.24 -1.60 -2.99
CA ALA A 124 93.64 -2.33 -4.09
C ALA A 124 92.61 -3.36 -3.60
N ASN A 125 92.94 -4.08 -2.51
CA ASN A 125 92.03 -5.04 -1.88
C ASN A 125 90.79 -4.33 -1.30
N SER A 126 90.98 -3.23 -0.56
CA SER A 126 89.86 -2.43 -0.02
C SER A 126 88.93 -1.89 -1.12
N CYS A 127 89.50 -1.43 -2.24
CA CYS A 127 88.72 -0.99 -3.39
C CYS A 127 87.91 -2.15 -4.01
N THR A 128 88.54 -3.33 -4.12
CA THR A 128 87.91 -4.54 -4.65
C THR A 128 86.75 -5.02 -3.76
N GLU A 129 86.96 -5.07 -2.45
CA GLU A 129 85.92 -5.40 -1.47
C GLU A 129 84.74 -4.43 -1.56
N ARG A 130 85.03 -3.11 -1.57
CA ARG A 130 84.00 -2.07 -1.67
C ARG A 130 83.21 -2.18 -2.98
N TYR A 131 83.86 -2.53 -4.08
CA TYR A 131 83.19 -2.78 -5.36
C TYR A 131 82.21 -3.96 -5.26
N PHE A 132 82.63 -5.08 -4.65
CA PHE A 132 81.75 -6.24 -4.47
C PHE A 132 80.56 -5.92 -3.55
N GLU A 133 80.77 -5.19 -2.46
CA GLU A 133 79.69 -4.74 -1.59
C GLU A 133 78.67 -3.84 -2.31
N LEU A 134 79.15 -2.85 -3.06
CA LEU A 134 78.29 -1.94 -3.83
C LEU A 134 77.50 -2.70 -4.90
N LYS A 135 78.14 -3.64 -5.59
CA LYS A 135 77.48 -4.49 -6.59
C LYS A 135 76.38 -5.36 -5.97
N ALA A 136 76.61 -5.92 -4.79
CA ALA A 136 75.60 -6.68 -4.06
C ALA A 136 74.40 -5.81 -3.65
N LYS A 137 74.65 -4.61 -3.10
CA LYS A 137 73.60 -3.64 -2.74
C LYS A 137 72.78 -3.20 -3.96
N LEU A 138 73.44 -2.92 -5.08
CA LEU A 138 72.77 -2.53 -6.32
C LEU A 138 71.82 -3.63 -6.82
N ASN A 139 72.29 -4.89 -6.81
CA ASN A 139 71.45 -6.03 -7.20
C ASN A 139 70.24 -6.19 -6.28
N GLN A 140 70.42 -6.03 -4.97
CA GLN A 140 69.34 -6.13 -3.99
C GLN A 140 68.29 -5.03 -4.20
N GLU A 141 68.71 -3.78 -4.39
CA GLU A 141 67.83 -2.66 -4.72
C GLU A 141 67.05 -2.90 -6.02
N GLN A 142 67.69 -3.48 -7.03
CA GLN A 142 67.04 -3.79 -8.29
C GLN A 142 65.94 -4.86 -8.14
N ILE A 143 66.18 -5.89 -7.31
CA ILE A 143 65.17 -6.90 -6.97
C ILE A 143 63.98 -6.25 -6.25
N ILE A 144 64.24 -5.40 -5.24
CA ILE A 144 63.19 -4.69 -4.49
C ILE A 144 62.36 -3.79 -5.42
N LYS A 145 63.03 -3.09 -6.35
CA LYS A 145 62.37 -2.23 -7.34
C LYS A 145 61.42 -3.01 -8.25
N GLU A 146 61.86 -4.16 -8.76
CA GLU A 146 61.01 -5.02 -9.60
C GLU A 146 59.84 -5.62 -8.80
N ALA A 147 60.07 -6.06 -7.56
CA ALA A 147 59.00 -6.53 -6.67
C ALA A 147 57.95 -5.45 -6.39
N ASN A 148 58.39 -4.21 -6.15
CA ASN A 148 57.50 -3.07 -5.96
C ASN A 148 56.69 -2.73 -7.21
N LYS A 149 57.27 -2.82 -8.42
CA LYS A 149 56.51 -2.65 -9.67
C LYS A 149 55.37 -3.67 -9.78
N VAL A 150 55.63 -4.94 -9.47
CA VAL A 150 54.59 -5.99 -9.47
C VAL A 150 53.51 -5.68 -8.43
N LYS A 151 53.89 -5.26 -7.22
CA LYS A 151 52.95 -4.89 -6.16
C LYS A 151 52.05 -3.72 -6.58
N VAL A 152 52.61 -2.66 -7.15
CA VAL A 152 51.86 -1.50 -7.64
C VAL A 152 50.94 -1.89 -8.80
N SER A 153 51.41 -2.71 -9.73
CA SER A 153 50.57 -3.22 -10.83
C SER A 153 49.36 -4.01 -10.32
N ASN A 154 49.55 -4.85 -9.30
CA ASN A 154 48.45 -5.60 -8.68
C ASN A 154 47.45 -4.67 -7.98
N MET A 155 47.94 -3.69 -7.22
CA MET A 155 47.10 -2.68 -6.58
C MET A 155 46.27 -1.89 -7.60
N ASN A 156 46.88 -1.46 -8.71
CA ASN A 156 46.17 -0.76 -9.77
C ASN A 156 45.06 -1.62 -10.39
N ARG A 157 45.33 -2.91 -10.64
CA ARG A 157 44.31 -3.85 -11.14
C ARG A 157 43.14 -3.99 -10.17
N ASP A 158 43.41 -4.02 -8.87
CA ASP A 158 42.35 -4.13 -7.85
C ASP A 158 41.56 -2.82 -7.71
N ILE A 159 42.24 -1.66 -7.80
CA ILE A 159 41.60 -0.34 -7.90
C ILE A 159 40.66 -0.29 -9.10
N ASP A 160 41.11 -0.75 -10.28
CA ASP A 160 40.28 -0.76 -11.49
C ASP A 160 39.05 -1.66 -11.34
N LYS A 161 39.20 -2.85 -10.72
CA LYS A 161 38.06 -3.73 -10.41
C LYS A 161 37.06 -3.05 -9.49
N MET A 162 37.52 -2.39 -8.43
CA MET A 162 36.63 -1.68 -7.52
C MET A 162 35.96 -0.49 -8.21
N LYS A 163 36.70 0.27 -9.00
CA LYS A 163 36.20 1.40 -9.79
C LYS A 163 35.09 0.98 -10.75
N ASN A 164 35.20 -0.22 -11.35
CA ASN A 164 34.16 -0.77 -12.23
C ASN A 164 32.95 -1.32 -11.47
N ARG A 165 33.12 -1.81 -10.23
CA ARG A 165 32.01 -2.31 -9.38
C ARG A 165 31.21 -1.19 -8.74
N LEU A 166 31.85 -0.09 -8.39
CA LEU A 166 31.24 1.04 -7.70
C LEU A 166 29.98 1.60 -8.40
N PRO A 167 29.95 1.82 -9.73
CA PRO A 167 28.74 2.28 -10.41
C PRO A 167 27.61 1.23 -10.38
N MET A 168 27.92 -0.07 -10.44
CA MET A 168 26.89 -1.12 -10.34
C MET A 168 26.23 -1.12 -8.97
N ILE A 169 27.02 -1.00 -7.91
CA ILE A 169 26.50 -0.91 -6.53
C ILE A 169 25.67 0.36 -6.36
N ASN A 170 26.11 1.50 -6.90
CA ASN A 170 25.34 2.74 -6.85
C ASN A 170 23.99 2.61 -7.57
N GLN A 171 23.97 1.94 -8.73
CA GLN A 171 22.73 1.66 -9.45
C GLN A 171 21.79 0.76 -8.64
N GLU A 172 22.31 -0.32 -8.04
CA GLU A 172 21.52 -1.19 -7.14
C GLU A 172 20.93 -0.41 -5.96
N ILE A 173 21.70 0.52 -5.38
CA ILE A 173 21.23 1.40 -4.29
C ILE A 173 20.07 2.30 -4.78
N GLU A 174 20.20 2.90 -5.96
CA GLU A 174 19.13 3.73 -6.55
C GLU A 174 17.85 2.92 -6.81
N GLU A 175 17.99 1.71 -7.37
CA GLU A 175 16.85 0.80 -7.62
C GLU A 175 16.14 0.39 -6.33
N LEU A 176 16.91 0.08 -5.28
CA LEU A 176 16.37 -0.23 -3.96
C LEU A 176 15.67 0.97 -3.34
N HIS A 177 16.21 2.18 -3.51
CA HIS A 177 15.62 3.41 -2.98
C HIS A 177 14.27 3.73 -3.67
N GLU A 178 14.19 3.59 -5.00
CA GLU A 178 12.92 3.77 -5.72
C GLU A 178 11.90 2.68 -5.35
N THR A 179 12.35 1.43 -5.16
CA THR A 179 11.50 0.34 -4.68
C THR A 179 10.94 0.64 -3.28
N GLN A 180 11.79 1.11 -2.36
CA GLN A 180 11.38 1.51 -1.02
C GLN A 180 10.34 2.64 -1.06
N LYS A 181 10.55 3.65 -1.90
CA LYS A 181 9.63 4.78 -2.07
C LYS A 181 8.28 4.33 -2.62
N SER A 182 8.27 3.41 -3.59
CA SER A 182 7.05 2.80 -4.14
C SER A 182 6.28 2.02 -3.08
N LEU A 183 6.97 1.19 -2.30
CA LEU A 183 6.36 0.42 -1.21
C LEU A 183 5.79 1.33 -0.12
N ARG A 184 6.49 2.40 0.28
CA ARG A 184 5.97 3.39 1.24
C ARG A 184 4.68 4.03 0.75
N LYS A 185 4.58 4.41 -0.53
CA LYS A 185 3.34 4.95 -1.11
C LYS A 185 2.20 3.93 -1.10
N LYS A 186 2.48 2.65 -1.36
CA LYS A 186 1.46 1.58 -1.27
C LYS A 186 1.00 1.39 0.17
N LEU A 187 1.93 1.41 1.11
CA LEU A 187 1.64 1.25 2.54
C LEU A 187 0.75 2.38 3.05
N SER A 188 1.07 3.64 2.73
CA SER A 188 0.21 4.78 3.09
C SER A 188 -1.20 4.69 2.49
N LEU A 189 -1.33 4.13 1.28
CA LEU A 189 -2.62 3.93 0.63
C LEU A 189 -3.44 2.81 1.30
N PHE A 190 -2.78 1.76 1.79
CA PHE A 190 -3.41 0.73 2.60
C PHE A 190 -3.83 1.25 3.97
N GLU A 191 -3.00 2.05 4.65
CA GLU A 191 -3.35 2.69 5.92
C GLU A 191 -4.59 3.59 5.77
N ALA A 192 -4.68 4.37 4.69
CA ALA A 192 -5.85 5.19 4.40
C ALA A 192 -7.13 4.34 4.19
N LYS A 193 -7.01 3.22 3.46
CA LYS A 193 -8.13 2.28 3.26
C LYS A 193 -8.55 1.58 4.55
N ASP A 194 -7.59 1.19 5.38
CA ASP A 194 -7.85 0.55 6.66
C ASP A 194 -8.58 1.50 7.60
N HIS A 195 -8.20 2.78 7.61
CA HIS A 195 -8.92 3.83 8.32
C HIS A 195 -10.37 3.98 7.83
N GLU A 196 -10.58 4.05 6.51
CA GLU A 196 -11.93 4.13 5.90
C GLU A 196 -12.81 2.93 6.26
N LEU A 197 -12.24 1.72 6.22
CA LEU A 197 -12.93 0.50 6.63
C LEU A 197 -13.26 0.52 8.13
N GLY A 198 -12.33 0.97 8.97
CA GLY A 198 -12.55 1.18 10.39
C GLY A 198 -13.74 2.10 10.66
N GLU A 199 -13.82 3.24 9.98
CA GLU A 199 -14.98 4.14 10.07
C GLU A 199 -16.28 3.47 9.58
N LYS A 200 -16.21 2.72 8.48
CA LYS A 200 -17.39 2.01 7.94
C LYS A 200 -17.91 0.98 8.93
N VAL A 201 -17.02 0.25 9.60
CA VAL A 201 -17.39 -0.71 10.66
C VAL A 201 -18.05 0.02 11.83
N ILE A 202 -17.52 1.17 12.25
CA ILE A 202 -18.15 1.99 13.31
C ILE A 202 -19.55 2.43 12.90
N ARG A 203 -19.72 2.97 11.69
CA ARG A 203 -21.03 3.38 11.15
C ARG A 203 -22.03 2.22 11.10
N LEU A 204 -21.60 1.05 10.63
CA LEU A 204 -22.43 -0.14 10.58
C LEU A 204 -22.84 -0.63 11.97
N LYS A 205 -21.91 -0.62 12.94
CA LYS A 205 -22.24 -0.96 14.34
C LYS A 205 -23.25 0.02 14.94
N MET A 206 -23.11 1.32 14.70
CA MET A 206 -24.09 2.33 15.15
C MET A 206 -25.47 2.10 14.51
N HIS A 207 -25.50 1.83 13.20
CA HIS A 207 -26.74 1.53 12.50
C HIS A 207 -27.41 0.25 13.01
N GLN A 208 -26.62 -0.80 13.27
CA GLN A 208 -27.13 -2.05 13.85
C GLN A 208 -27.73 -1.81 15.24
N LEU A 209 -27.07 -1.02 16.10
CA LEU A 209 -27.59 -0.66 17.42
C LEU A 209 -28.94 0.07 17.29
N HIS A 210 -29.01 1.07 16.41
CA HIS A 210 -30.24 1.82 16.14
C HIS A 210 -31.39 0.95 15.61
N LEU A 211 -31.09 -0.01 14.73
CA LEU A 211 -32.08 -0.98 14.26
C LEU A 211 -32.51 -1.95 15.37
N SER A 212 -31.58 -2.35 16.24
CA SER A 212 -31.88 -3.19 17.40
C SER A 212 -32.82 -2.49 18.38
N ASP A 213 -32.63 -1.18 18.61
CA ASP A 213 -33.53 -0.37 19.45
C ASP A 213 -34.92 -0.19 18.83
N LYS A 214 -35.02 -0.25 17.50
CA LYS A 214 -36.30 -0.24 16.76
C LYS A 214 -36.92 -1.62 16.58
N LYS A 215 -36.29 -2.67 17.10
CA LYS A 215 -36.83 -4.02 16.99
C LYS A 215 -38.05 -4.12 17.91
N ILE A 216 -39.21 -4.22 17.29
CA ILE A 216 -40.47 -4.58 17.94
C ILE A 216 -40.27 -5.99 18.55
N THR A 217 -40.69 -6.19 19.80
CA THR A 217 -40.58 -7.50 20.44
C THR A 217 -41.48 -8.50 19.72
N ASP A 218 -41.13 -9.79 19.76
CA ASP A 218 -41.93 -10.82 19.07
C ASP A 218 -43.40 -10.80 19.55
N ASP A 219 -43.65 -10.43 20.81
CA ASP A 219 -44.99 -10.25 21.38
C ASP A 219 -45.75 -9.06 20.77
N GLU A 220 -45.09 -7.91 20.58
CA GLU A 220 -45.69 -6.74 19.91
C GLU A 220 -45.93 -7.01 18.41
N ALA A 221 -45.07 -7.79 17.76
CA ALA A 221 -45.24 -8.21 16.37
C ALA A 221 -46.44 -9.15 16.21
N VAL A 222 -46.62 -10.11 17.12
CA VAL A 222 -47.80 -11.00 17.16
C VAL A 222 -49.07 -10.18 17.39
N ALA A 223 -49.08 -9.24 18.33
CA ALA A 223 -50.23 -8.37 18.57
C ALA A 223 -50.60 -7.50 17.36
N LEU A 224 -49.62 -7.02 16.60
CA LEU A 224 -49.86 -6.28 15.35
C LEU A 224 -50.41 -7.18 14.24
N ILE A 225 -49.94 -8.42 14.13
CA ILE A 225 -50.47 -9.41 13.17
C ILE A 225 -51.92 -9.73 13.50
N GLU A 226 -52.24 -10.06 14.76
CA GLU A 226 -53.62 -10.35 15.20
C GLU A 226 -54.56 -9.17 14.94
N LYS A 227 -54.08 -7.94 15.21
CA LYS A 227 -54.86 -6.73 14.91
C LYS A 227 -55.09 -6.54 13.42
N ASN A 228 -54.09 -6.86 12.58
CA ASN A 228 -54.23 -6.75 11.13
C ASN A 228 -55.21 -7.80 10.58
N GLU A 229 -55.14 -9.04 11.07
CA GLU A 229 -56.11 -10.09 10.73
C GLU A 229 -57.54 -9.72 11.16
N SER A 230 -57.70 -9.12 12.35
CA SER A 230 -58.99 -8.60 12.79
C SER A 230 -59.55 -7.51 11.87
N LEU A 231 -58.69 -6.59 11.39
CA LEU A 231 -59.10 -5.52 10.47
C LEU A 231 -59.44 -6.07 9.08
N GLU A 232 -58.70 -7.07 8.59
CA GLU A 232 -59.03 -7.77 7.33
C GLU A 232 -60.40 -8.47 7.41
N GLN A 233 -60.70 -9.12 8.53
CA GLN A 233 -62.03 -9.71 8.76
C GLN A 233 -63.13 -8.64 8.76
N GLU A 234 -62.91 -7.51 9.43
CA GLU A 234 -63.87 -6.40 9.48
C GLU A 234 -64.10 -5.79 8.08
N MET A 235 -63.04 -5.61 7.29
CA MET A 235 -63.14 -5.21 5.89
C MET A 235 -63.94 -6.21 5.06
N GLY A 236 -63.75 -7.52 5.27
CA GLY A 236 -64.53 -8.56 4.60
C GLY A 236 -66.04 -8.43 4.89
N VAL A 237 -66.41 -8.23 6.16
CA VAL A 237 -67.80 -8.01 6.57
C VAL A 237 -68.39 -6.75 5.92
N LEU A 238 -67.64 -5.65 5.90
CA LEU A 238 -68.08 -4.40 5.27
C LEU A 238 -68.27 -4.55 3.76
N THR A 239 -67.39 -5.29 3.09
CA THR A 239 -67.48 -5.55 1.65
C THR A 239 -68.71 -6.40 1.31
N GLU A 240 -69.02 -7.41 2.13
CA GLU A 240 -70.23 -8.22 1.95
C GLU A 240 -71.50 -7.38 2.18
N LYS A 241 -71.49 -6.48 3.17
CA LYS A 241 -72.58 -5.56 3.43
C LYS A 241 -72.79 -4.56 2.29
N GLU A 242 -71.72 -4.08 1.67
CA GLU A 242 -71.78 -3.25 0.46
C GLU A 242 -72.45 -4.01 -0.69
N LYS A 243 -72.07 -5.28 -0.90
CA LYS A 243 -72.66 -6.13 -1.94
C LYS A 243 -74.16 -6.35 -1.73
N GLN A 244 -74.58 -6.63 -0.50
CA GLN A 244 -76.02 -6.75 -0.16
C GLN A 244 -76.78 -5.44 -0.43
N LEU A 245 -76.19 -4.28 -0.11
CA LEU A 245 -76.78 -2.98 -0.42
C LEU A 245 -76.89 -2.74 -1.93
N GLN A 246 -75.89 -3.14 -2.71
CA GLN A 246 -75.95 -3.05 -4.18
C GLN A 246 -77.07 -3.94 -4.75
N GLU A 247 -77.20 -5.18 -4.29
CA GLU A 247 -78.29 -6.08 -4.70
C GLU A 247 -79.67 -5.49 -4.35
N THR A 248 -79.81 -4.96 -3.14
CA THR A 248 -81.04 -4.29 -2.68
C THR A 248 -81.36 -3.07 -3.56
N ASN A 249 -80.34 -2.30 -3.94
CA ASN A 249 -80.51 -1.14 -4.82
C ASN A 249 -80.94 -1.55 -6.24
N ILE A 250 -80.41 -2.66 -6.78
CA ILE A 250 -80.87 -3.22 -8.06
C ILE A 250 -82.36 -3.55 -7.99
N ILE A 251 -82.82 -4.23 -6.93
CA ILE A 251 -84.24 -4.55 -6.72
C ILE A 251 -85.10 -3.29 -6.64
N HIS A 252 -84.63 -2.24 -5.94
CA HIS A 252 -85.34 -0.96 -5.87
C HIS A 252 -85.39 -0.25 -7.23
N VAL A 253 -84.30 -0.25 -8.00
CA VAL A 253 -84.25 0.32 -9.35
C VAL A 253 -85.21 -0.43 -10.29
N GLU A 254 -85.27 -1.76 -10.21
CA GLU A 254 -86.25 -2.57 -10.95
C GLU A 254 -87.69 -2.23 -10.55
N SER A 255 -87.98 -2.10 -9.25
CA SER A 255 -89.30 -1.70 -8.76
C SER A 255 -89.70 -0.32 -9.26
N ILE A 256 -88.78 0.66 -9.24
CA ILE A 256 -89.01 2.00 -9.79
C ILE A 256 -89.30 1.92 -11.29
N ASN A 257 -88.55 1.10 -12.04
CA ASN A 257 -88.76 0.91 -13.47
C ASN A 257 -90.09 0.20 -13.79
N GLN A 258 -90.60 -0.67 -12.92
CA GLN A 258 -91.92 -1.29 -13.06
C GLN A 258 -93.06 -0.30 -12.79
N ILE A 259 -92.88 0.63 -11.84
CA ILE A 259 -93.87 1.66 -11.52
C ILE A 259 -93.91 2.77 -12.59
N ARG A 260 -92.78 3.11 -13.19
CA ARG A 260 -92.63 4.17 -14.20
C ARG A 260 -93.64 4.11 -15.37
N PRO A 261 -93.92 2.97 -16.03
CA PRO A 261 -94.93 2.89 -17.09
C PRO A 261 -96.36 3.09 -16.57
N SER A 262 -96.66 2.67 -15.33
CA SER A 262 -97.97 2.91 -14.70
C SER A 262 -98.17 4.40 -14.41
N VAL A 263 -97.13 5.11 -13.96
CA VAL A 263 -97.15 6.58 -13.81
C VAL A 263 -97.34 7.27 -15.17
N GLY A 264 -96.63 6.83 -16.21
CA GLY A 264 -96.80 7.36 -17.57
C GLY A 264 -98.18 7.09 -18.19
N GLN A 265 -98.86 6.01 -17.79
CA GLN A 265 -100.26 5.76 -18.19
C GLN A 265 -101.24 6.68 -17.46
N ILE A 266 -101.02 6.96 -16.18
CA ILE A 266 -101.83 7.91 -15.40
C ILE A 266 -101.65 9.35 -15.93
N GLU A 267 -100.42 9.76 -16.26
CA GLU A 267 -100.14 11.06 -16.86
C GLU A 267 -100.78 11.21 -18.26
N LYS A 268 -100.84 10.14 -19.05
CA LYS A 268 -101.57 10.13 -20.35
C LYS A 268 -103.08 10.19 -20.18
N LEU A 269 -103.67 9.51 -19.19
CA LEU A 269 -105.10 9.57 -18.91
C LEU A 269 -105.54 10.97 -18.43
N LEU A 270 -104.65 11.71 -17.76
CA LEU A 270 -104.88 13.10 -17.33
C LEU A 270 -104.70 14.16 -18.43
N GLN A 271 -104.07 13.82 -19.56
CA GLN A 271 -103.84 14.73 -20.70
C GLN A 271 -104.82 14.54 -21.88
N THR A 272 -105.70 13.54 -21.83
CA THR A 272 -106.83 13.40 -22.76
C THR A 272 -108.04 14.20 -22.26
N GLU A 273 -108.36 15.27 -22.99
CA GLU A 273 -109.53 16.11 -22.80
C GLU A 273 -110.81 15.27 -22.73
N PHE A 274 -111.62 15.54 -21.70
CA PHE A 274 -112.98 15.00 -21.61
C PHE A 274 -113.78 15.53 -22.80
N ASP A 275 -114.06 14.63 -23.74
CA ASP A 275 -114.85 14.87 -24.95
C ASP A 275 -116.18 15.58 -24.61
N GLY A 276 -116.59 16.52 -25.46
CA GLY A 276 -117.70 17.47 -25.25
C GLY A 276 -119.06 16.82 -24.96
N SER A 277 -119.17 15.50 -25.16
CA SER A 277 -120.23 14.63 -24.66
C SER A 277 -120.44 14.72 -23.14
N TYR A 278 -119.37 14.86 -22.33
CA TYR A 278 -119.48 14.91 -20.86
C TYR A 278 -120.01 16.26 -20.34
N ILE A 279 -119.72 17.36 -21.03
CA ILE A 279 -120.26 18.69 -20.68
C ILE A 279 -121.76 18.77 -21.05
N ALA A 280 -122.17 18.19 -22.19
CA ALA A 280 -123.58 18.09 -22.57
C ALA A 280 -124.38 17.18 -21.63
N LEU A 281 -123.82 16.02 -21.23
CA LEU A 281 -124.50 15.09 -20.30
C LEU A 281 -124.61 15.67 -18.88
N ARG A 282 -123.64 16.49 -18.44
CA ARG A 282 -123.68 17.17 -17.14
C ARG A 282 -124.67 18.33 -17.11
N ALA A 283 -124.83 19.05 -18.23
CA ALA A 283 -125.86 20.08 -18.38
C ALA A 283 -127.28 19.48 -18.45
N GLU A 284 -127.48 18.38 -19.19
CA GLU A 284 -128.77 17.65 -19.20
C GLU A 284 -129.11 17.02 -17.85
N LEU A 285 -128.10 16.56 -17.08
CA LEU A 285 -128.31 16.07 -15.72
C LEU A 285 -128.66 17.18 -14.73
N GLU A 286 -128.06 18.37 -14.82
CA GLU A 286 -128.42 19.52 -13.99
C GLU A 286 -129.83 20.05 -14.35
N GLU A 287 -130.22 20.04 -15.62
CA GLU A 287 -131.55 20.44 -16.08
C GLU A 287 -132.63 19.42 -15.63
N MET A 288 -132.39 18.12 -15.81
CA MET A 288 -133.27 17.06 -15.31
C MET A 288 -133.36 17.00 -13.78
N THR A 289 -132.28 17.35 -13.06
CA THR A 289 -132.30 17.42 -11.59
C THR A 289 -133.10 18.63 -11.11
N MET A 290 -132.97 19.80 -11.76
CA MET A 290 -133.81 20.97 -11.47
C MET A 290 -135.28 20.71 -11.80
N GLU A 291 -135.58 19.99 -12.88
CA GLU A 291 -136.94 19.66 -13.29
C GLU A 291 -137.57 18.58 -12.39
N TYR A 292 -136.78 17.62 -11.94
CA TYR A 292 -137.15 16.65 -10.89
C TYR A 292 -137.49 17.36 -9.57
N ASP A 293 -136.66 18.28 -9.09
CA ASP A 293 -136.91 19.04 -7.86
C ASP A 293 -138.15 19.94 -7.98
N LYS A 294 -138.37 20.57 -9.14
CA LYS A 294 -139.60 21.35 -9.42
C LYS A 294 -140.86 20.47 -9.40
N THR A 295 -140.75 19.24 -9.92
CA THR A 295 -141.87 18.30 -10.01
C THR A 295 -142.15 17.63 -8.66
N GLN A 296 -141.10 17.36 -7.88
CA GLN A 296 -141.20 16.88 -6.49
C GLN A 296 -141.80 17.95 -5.57
N GLY A 297 -141.42 19.22 -5.74
CA GLY A 297 -142.04 20.35 -5.05
C GLY A 297 -143.51 20.55 -5.40
N LYS A 298 -143.90 20.38 -6.68
CA LYS A 298 -145.31 20.40 -7.10
C LYS A 298 -146.11 19.21 -6.55
N ARG A 299 -145.52 18.02 -6.45
CA ARG A 299 -146.14 16.84 -5.85
C ARG A 299 -146.44 17.06 -4.36
N ALA A 300 -145.47 17.56 -3.59
CA ALA A 300 -145.66 17.86 -2.17
C ALA A 300 -146.75 18.92 -1.93
N ASN A 301 -146.87 19.92 -2.82
CA ASN A 301 -147.88 20.97 -2.71
C ASN A 301 -149.30 20.44 -3.06
N LEU A 302 -149.42 19.51 -4.02
CA LEU A 302 -150.69 18.86 -4.36
C LEU A 302 -151.16 17.87 -3.28
N GLU A 303 -150.25 17.16 -2.61
CA GLU A 303 -150.58 16.34 -1.43
C GLU A 303 -151.13 17.20 -0.28
N CYS A 304 -150.56 18.37 -0.02
CA CYS A 304 -151.06 19.31 0.99
C CYS A 304 -152.47 19.88 0.66
N ILE A 305 -152.73 20.17 -0.63
CA ILE A 305 -154.05 20.62 -1.08
C ILE A 305 -155.08 19.49 -1.00
N SER A 306 -154.69 18.25 -1.29
CA SER A 306 -155.55 17.07 -1.16
C SER A 306 -155.96 16.80 0.29
N GLU A 307 -155.03 16.91 1.24
CA GLU A 307 -155.33 16.76 2.68
C GLU A 307 -156.24 17.89 3.20
N GLY A 308 -156.04 19.13 2.73
CA GLY A 308 -156.91 20.27 3.08
C GLY A 308 -158.34 20.13 2.52
N LEU A 309 -158.49 19.59 1.31
CA LEU A 309 -159.80 19.30 0.72
C LEU A 309 -160.52 18.17 1.47
N ALA A 310 -159.81 17.13 1.90
CA ALA A 310 -160.39 16.03 2.69
C ALA A 310 -161.00 16.54 4.02
N GLN A 311 -160.29 17.41 4.75
CA GLN A 311 -160.80 18.04 5.98
C GLN A 311 -161.97 19.00 5.74
N THR A 312 -162.07 19.58 4.54
CA THR A 312 -163.17 20.49 4.20
C THR A 312 -164.44 19.71 3.86
N CYS A 313 -164.32 18.57 3.16
CA CYS A 313 -165.43 17.66 2.93
C CYS A 313 -166.01 17.11 4.24
N GLU A 314 -165.17 16.75 5.20
CA GLU A 314 -165.59 16.25 6.52
C GLU A 314 -166.44 17.31 7.28
N LYS A 315 -166.04 18.58 7.23
CA LYS A 315 -166.81 19.70 7.83
C LYS A 315 -168.13 19.99 7.11
N ILE A 316 -168.18 19.79 5.80
CA ILE A 316 -169.44 19.93 5.03
C ILE A 316 -170.40 18.80 5.37
N GLU A 317 -169.91 17.58 5.59
CA GLU A 317 -170.74 16.45 6.04
C GLU A 317 -171.31 16.69 7.44
N GLU A 318 -170.53 17.24 8.38
CA GLU A 318 -171.02 17.67 9.69
C GLU A 318 -172.10 18.76 9.59
N TYR A 319 -171.91 19.75 8.71
CA TYR A 319 -172.90 20.81 8.49
C TYR A 319 -174.21 20.30 7.86
N ILE A 320 -174.11 19.32 6.94
CA ILE A 320 -175.27 18.66 6.35
C ILE A 320 -176.03 17.85 7.41
N ALA A 321 -175.32 17.17 8.32
CA ALA A 321 -175.93 16.46 9.43
C ALA A 321 -176.67 17.42 10.40
N GLU A 322 -176.08 18.58 10.68
CA GLU A 322 -176.68 19.63 11.50
C GLU A 322 -177.97 20.19 10.87
N LYS A 323 -177.96 20.50 9.56
CA LYS A 323 -179.14 21.01 8.84
C LYS A 323 -180.25 19.98 8.70
N ARG A 324 -179.93 18.69 8.60
CA ARG A 324 -180.94 17.60 8.64
C ARG A 324 -181.65 17.52 9.99
N ASN A 325 -180.94 17.72 11.10
CA ASN A 325 -181.57 17.80 12.42
C ASN A 325 -182.50 19.01 12.53
N GLU A 326 -182.11 20.16 12.00
CA GLU A 326 -182.93 21.38 11.99
C GLU A 326 -184.23 21.22 11.20
N LEU A 327 -184.18 20.50 10.07
CA LEU A 327 -185.35 20.16 9.23
C LEU A 327 -186.32 19.21 9.95
N THR A 328 -185.79 18.29 10.75
CA THR A 328 -186.58 17.33 11.54
C THR A 328 -187.33 18.03 12.68
N VAL A 329 -186.78 19.12 13.22
CA VAL A 329 -187.43 19.96 14.24
C VAL A 329 -188.54 20.81 13.64
N ARG A 330 -188.32 21.44 12.46
CA ARG A 330 -189.35 22.29 11.81
C ARG A 330 -190.59 21.51 11.36
N ASN A 331 -190.44 20.28 10.90
CA ASN A 331 -191.59 19.45 10.50
C ASN A 331 -192.46 19.01 11.70
N LYS A 332 -191.92 19.00 12.93
CA LYS A 332 -192.73 18.79 14.15
C LYS A 332 -193.56 20.01 14.56
N VAL A 333 -193.21 21.22 14.09
CA VAL A 333 -193.90 22.47 14.46
C VAL A 333 -195.11 22.76 13.56
N LEU A 334 -195.04 22.42 12.27
CA LEU A 334 -196.17 22.59 11.34
C LEU A 334 -197.34 21.61 11.58
N GLY A 335 -197.13 20.57 12.40
CA GLY A 335 -198.19 19.63 12.81
C GLY A 335 -199.14 20.12 13.91
N LYS A 336 -199.02 21.35 14.43
CA LYS A 336 -199.82 21.83 15.58
C LYS A 336 -200.61 23.13 15.40
N SER A 337 -200.58 23.79 14.23
CA SER A 337 -201.18 25.12 14.07
C SER A 337 -202.08 25.27 12.84
N GLU A 338 -203.15 24.46 12.72
CA GLU A 338 -204.40 24.87 12.03
C GLU A 338 -205.55 23.84 12.20
N ARG A 339 -205.79 23.42 13.44
CA ARG A 339 -207.10 22.94 13.93
C ARG A 339 -207.58 23.96 14.99
N LYS A 340 -208.09 25.11 14.55
CA LYS A 340 -208.94 26.08 15.29
C LYS A 340 -209.00 27.38 14.51
N GLU A 341 -210.00 27.55 13.66
CA GLU A 341 -210.94 28.69 13.80
C GLU A 341 -212.07 28.61 12.78
N LEU A 342 -213.27 28.57 13.33
CA LEU A 342 -214.56 28.79 12.71
C LEU A 342 -215.22 29.82 13.65
N GLY A 343 -215.39 31.09 13.21
CA GLY A 343 -216.54 31.92 13.62
C GLY A 343 -216.35 33.33 14.25
N TYR A 344 -216.54 34.37 13.41
CA TYR A 344 -217.31 35.64 13.57
C TYR A 344 -216.82 36.75 14.54
N VAL A 345 -216.94 38.07 14.27
CA VAL A 345 -218.16 38.91 14.02
C VAL A 345 -217.72 40.26 13.36
N ASN A 346 -218.29 40.85 12.29
CA ASN A 346 -219.64 41.43 12.23
C ASN A 346 -220.13 41.75 10.79
N ARG A 347 -221.46 41.82 10.70
CA ARG A 347 -222.35 41.85 9.52
C ARG A 347 -222.43 43.23 8.83
N ARG A 348 -222.52 43.24 7.51
CA ARG A 348 -223.75 43.54 6.71
C ARG A 348 -223.40 43.86 5.26
N ALA A 349 -223.80 43.00 4.35
CA ALA A 349 -224.49 43.37 3.12
C ALA A 349 -225.15 42.11 2.59
N PHE A 350 -226.47 42.18 2.55
CA PHE A 350 -227.40 41.42 1.73
C PHE A 350 -227.39 39.89 1.91
N PHE A 351 -228.46 39.37 2.52
CA PHE A 351 -229.80 39.23 1.92
C PHE A 351 -229.79 38.21 0.81
#